data_AF-W5SI83-F1
#
_entry.id   AF-W5SI83-F1
#
_cell.length_a   1.000
_cell.length_b   1.000
_cell.length_c   1.000
_cell.angle_alpha   90.00
_cell.angle_beta   90.00
_cell.angle_gamma   90.00
#
_symmetry.space_group_name_H-M   'P 1'
#
loop_
_entity.id
_entity.type
_entity.pdbx_description
1 polymer ?
#
loop_
_entity_poly.entity_id
_entity_poly.type
_entity_poly.pdbx_seq_one_letter_code
_entity_poly.pdbx_strand_id
1 'polypeptide(L)'
;MGLAYANIFDVFAEEDNLVISQIFTYLFLIVFLSNDFLFRFLVIGVYDSVLNVRVENMVNIKNYEFIKLVFYSFAILFEKSLIMSLPILGVLLLLYLILGIISKTSPQINLLMISFAISLGLGLIVLYITFPSFVISVKRVIELSLESMRNALNLFSETLR
;
A
#
# COMPACT_ATOMS: atom_id res chain seq x y z
N MET A 1 -7.93 12.29 8.29
CA MET A 1 -8.05 13.41 7.31
C MET A 1 -9.48 13.67 6.89
N GLY A 2 -10.43 12.75 7.14
CA GLY A 2 -11.86 13.01 6.92
C GLY A 2 -12.34 13.02 5.46
N LEU A 3 -11.45 12.77 4.50
CA LEU A 3 -11.79 12.69 3.08
C LEU A 3 -12.68 11.49 2.73
N ALA A 4 -12.70 10.47 3.58
CA ALA A 4 -13.57 9.30 3.44
C ALA A 4 -14.97 9.50 4.09
N TYR A 5 -15.23 10.62 4.77
CA TYR A 5 -16.54 10.85 5.40
C TYR A 5 -17.66 10.98 4.37
N ALA A 6 -17.38 11.50 3.16
CA ALA A 6 -18.36 11.60 2.09
C ALA A 6 -18.95 10.22 1.73
N ASN A 7 -18.09 9.18 1.65
CA ASN A 7 -18.50 7.81 1.32
C ASN A 7 -19.25 7.11 2.48
N ILE A 8 -19.14 7.62 3.72
CA ILE A 8 -19.92 7.11 4.86
C ILE A 8 -21.36 7.61 4.81
N PHE A 9 -21.60 8.80 4.25
CA PHE A 9 -22.94 9.40 4.17
C PHE A 9 -23.72 9.01 2.93
N ASP A 10 -23.04 8.65 1.83
CA ASP A 10 -23.67 8.16 0.61
C ASP A 10 -23.02 6.85 0.14
N VAL A 11 -23.60 5.72 0.57
CA VAL A 11 -23.18 4.36 0.19
C VAL A 11 -23.65 4.00 -1.23
N PHE A 12 -24.53 4.80 -1.84
CA PHE A 12 -25.03 4.60 -3.21
C PHE A 12 -24.31 5.48 -4.23
N ALA A 13 -23.46 6.41 -3.80
CA ALA A 13 -22.55 7.11 -4.69
C ALA A 13 -21.51 6.11 -5.24
N GLU A 14 -21.64 5.77 -6.52
CA GLU A 14 -20.74 4.84 -7.23
C GLU A 14 -19.28 5.34 -7.34
N GLU A 15 -18.96 6.54 -6.82
CA GLU A 15 -17.61 7.10 -6.77
C GLU A 15 -16.92 6.80 -5.43
N ASP A 16 -16.42 5.57 -5.31
CA ASP A 16 -15.54 5.13 -4.20
C ASP A 16 -14.09 5.66 -4.31
N ASN A 17 -13.84 6.67 -5.15
CA ASN A 17 -12.47 7.02 -5.49
C ASN A 17 -11.87 7.99 -4.45
N LEU A 18 -11.27 7.43 -3.39
CA LEU A 18 -10.53 8.21 -2.42
C LEU A 18 -9.38 8.96 -3.11
N VAL A 19 -9.45 10.30 -3.13
CA VAL A 19 -8.45 11.19 -3.73
C VAL A 19 -7.02 10.83 -3.30
N ILE A 20 -6.81 10.50 -2.03
CA ILE A 20 -5.50 10.12 -1.51
C ILE A 20 -5.01 8.78 -2.10
N SER A 21 -5.90 7.79 -2.24
CA SER A 21 -5.58 6.51 -2.88
C SER A 21 -5.11 6.75 -4.32
N GLN A 22 -5.83 7.60 -5.06
CA GLN A 22 -5.50 7.93 -6.44
C GLN A 22 -4.13 8.62 -6.57
N ILE A 23 -3.80 9.55 -5.65
CA ILE A 23 -2.47 10.18 -5.59
C ILE A 23 -1.38 9.13 -5.40
N PHE A 24 -1.55 8.18 -4.48
CA PHE A 24 -0.57 7.12 -4.25
C PHE A 24 -0.46 6.15 -5.44
N THR A 25 -1.56 5.86 -6.13
CA THR A 25 -1.56 5.08 -7.38
C THR A 25 -0.73 5.78 -8.45
N TYR A 26 -0.91 7.08 -8.66
CA TYR A 26 -0.11 7.83 -9.62
C TYR A 26 1.36 7.91 -9.19
N LEU A 27 1.65 8.10 -7.90
CA LEU A 27 3.01 8.08 -7.39
C LEU A 27 3.68 6.72 -7.65
N PHE A 28 2.98 5.62 -7.39
CA PHE A 28 3.44 4.28 -7.71
C PHE A 28 3.76 4.14 -9.20
N LEU A 29 2.83 4.53 -10.08
CA LEU A 29 3.03 4.47 -11.52
C LEU A 29 4.24 5.27 -11.99
N ILE A 30 4.40 6.50 -11.49
CA ILE A 30 5.56 7.35 -11.83
C ILE A 30 6.87 6.68 -11.38
N VAL A 31 6.93 6.17 -10.15
CA VAL A 31 8.13 5.49 -9.64
C VAL A 31 8.41 4.22 -10.44
N PHE A 32 7.38 3.44 -10.75
CA PHE A 32 7.47 2.19 -11.51
C PHE A 32 7.99 2.43 -12.94
N LEU A 33 7.52 3.50 -13.60
CA LEU A 33 7.97 3.85 -14.95
C LEU A 33 9.34 4.53 -14.97
N SER A 34 9.71 5.26 -13.91
CA SER A 34 10.94 6.07 -13.89
C SER A 34 12.23 5.31 -13.55
N ASN A 35 12.17 4.10 -12.98
CA ASN A 35 13.34 3.42 -12.39
C ASN A 35 13.61 2.04 -13.01
N ASP A 36 13.41 1.89 -14.33
CA ASP A 36 13.58 0.62 -15.08
C ASP A 36 12.80 -0.58 -14.54
N PHE A 37 11.90 -0.37 -13.56
CA PHE A 37 11.14 -1.44 -12.94
C PHE A 37 10.20 -2.10 -13.94
N LEU A 38 9.60 -1.33 -14.86
CA LEU A 38 8.81 -1.89 -15.96
C LEU A 38 9.63 -2.87 -16.81
N PHE A 39 10.85 -2.48 -17.19
CA PHE A 39 11.72 -3.34 -18.00
C PHE A 39 12.11 -4.60 -17.24
N ARG A 40 12.55 -4.47 -15.99
CA ARG A 40 12.88 -5.61 -15.12
C ARG A 40 11.68 -6.53 -14.89
N PHE A 41 10.50 -5.96 -14.69
CA PHE A 41 9.24 -6.70 -14.54
C PHE A 41 8.95 -7.52 -15.79
N LEU A 42 9.10 -6.95 -16.99
CA LEU A 42 8.88 -7.68 -18.25
C LEU A 42 9.92 -8.78 -18.46
N VAL A 43 11.20 -8.53 -18.15
CA VAL A 43 12.26 -9.56 -18.27
C VAL A 43 11.97 -10.73 -17.32
N ILE A 44 11.75 -10.47 -16.03
CA ILE A 44 11.49 -11.55 -15.08
C ILE A 44 10.14 -12.21 -15.37
N GLY A 45 9.10 -11.43 -15.66
CA GLY A 45 7.74 -11.93 -15.82
C GLY A 45 7.50 -12.70 -17.12
N VAL A 46 8.09 -12.26 -18.23
CA VAL A 46 7.87 -12.87 -19.55
C VAL A 46 9.02 -13.79 -19.93
N TYR A 47 10.25 -13.28 -19.90
CA TYR A 47 11.41 -14.04 -20.38
C TYR A 47 11.75 -15.21 -19.44
N ASP A 48 11.87 -14.97 -18.14
CA ASP A 48 12.18 -16.06 -17.20
C ASP A 48 11.01 -17.04 -17.04
N SER A 49 9.76 -16.57 -17.14
CA SER A 49 8.59 -17.45 -17.06
C SER A 49 8.53 -18.42 -18.24
N VAL A 50 8.74 -17.94 -19.48
CA VAL A 50 8.66 -18.79 -20.68
C VAL A 50 9.79 -19.84 -20.72
N LEU A 51 10.97 -19.51 -20.23
CA LEU A 51 12.12 -20.42 -20.28
C LEU A 51 12.14 -21.43 -19.11
N ASN A 52 11.75 -20.99 -17.91
CA ASN A 52 11.96 -21.77 -16.70
C ASN A 52 10.69 -22.49 -16.19
N VAL A 53 9.49 -22.05 -16.59
CA VAL A 53 8.24 -22.68 -16.15
C VAL A 53 7.82 -23.77 -17.13
N ARG A 54 7.93 -25.03 -16.71
CA ARG A 54 7.38 -26.18 -17.45
C ARG A 54 5.93 -26.41 -17.06
N VAL A 55 5.03 -26.53 -18.05
CA VAL A 55 3.59 -26.80 -17.85
C VAL A 55 3.35 -28.08 -17.03
N GLU A 56 4.25 -29.07 -17.18
CA GLU A 56 4.25 -30.33 -16.43
C GLU A 56 4.33 -30.14 -14.90
N ASN A 57 5.03 -29.09 -14.44
CA ASN A 57 5.22 -28.79 -13.02
C ASN A 57 4.07 -27.95 -12.43
N MET A 58 3.20 -27.36 -13.27
CA MET A 58 2.08 -26.53 -12.80
C MET A 58 0.96 -27.35 -12.16
N VAL A 59 0.83 -28.64 -12.50
CA VAL A 59 -0.23 -29.53 -12.00
C VAL A 59 0.07 -30.03 -10.57
N ASN A 60 1.31 -29.91 -10.09
CA ASN A 60 1.70 -30.32 -8.75
C ASN A 60 1.45 -29.20 -7.71
N ILE A 61 0.21 -28.72 -7.63
CA ILE A 61 -0.31 -27.61 -6.80
C ILE A 61 -0.16 -27.87 -5.27
N LYS A 62 0.50 -28.96 -4.86
CA LYS A 62 0.85 -29.27 -3.47
C LYS A 62 2.19 -28.67 -3.02
N ASN A 63 2.68 -27.62 -3.69
CA ASN A 63 3.94 -27.01 -3.32
C ASN A 63 3.73 -26.11 -2.08
N TYR A 64 3.89 -26.70 -0.89
CA TYR A 64 3.85 -26.00 0.42
C TYR A 64 4.69 -24.71 0.40
N GLU A 65 5.82 -24.73 -0.31
CA GLU A 65 6.71 -23.58 -0.48
C GLU A 65 6.06 -22.41 -1.26
N PHE A 66 5.21 -22.69 -2.26
CA PHE A 66 4.50 -21.63 -2.98
C PHE A 66 3.45 -20.95 -2.09
N ILE A 67 2.66 -21.74 -1.36
CA ILE A 67 1.68 -21.22 -0.40
C ILE A 67 2.38 -20.38 0.67
N LYS A 68 3.49 -20.89 1.22
CA LYS A 68 4.33 -20.18 2.20
C LYS A 68 4.88 -18.87 1.64
N LEU A 69 5.33 -18.85 0.39
CA LEU A 69 5.79 -17.65 -0.29
C LEU A 69 4.66 -16.60 -0.40
N VAL A 70 3.46 -17.01 -0.83
CA VAL A 70 2.30 -16.11 -0.94
C VAL A 70 1.94 -15.50 0.42
N PHE A 71 1.86 -16.31 1.48
CA PHE A 71 1.60 -15.81 2.83
C PHE A 71 2.69 -14.87 3.34
N TYR A 72 3.95 -15.18 3.06
CA TYR A 72 5.08 -14.33 3.44
C TYR A 72 5.04 -12.99 2.71
N SER A 73 4.82 -12.99 1.40
CA SER A 73 4.67 -11.77 0.60
C SER A 73 3.47 -10.93 1.05
N PHE A 74 2.35 -11.57 1.42
CA PHE A 74 1.19 -10.88 1.97
C PHE A 74 1.50 -10.22 3.32
N ALA A 75 2.19 -10.93 4.22
CA ALA A 75 2.60 -10.39 5.52
C ALA A 75 3.53 -9.16 5.35
N ILE A 76 4.50 -9.24 4.43
CA ILE A 76 5.38 -8.10 4.10
C ILE A 76 4.56 -6.93 3.57
N LEU A 77 3.62 -7.17 2.65
CA LEU A 77 2.79 -6.12 2.07
C LEU A 77 2.02 -5.38 3.17
N PHE A 78 1.41 -6.11 4.10
CA PHE A 78 0.69 -5.53 5.23
C PHE A 78 1.64 -4.74 6.16
N GLU A 79 2.79 -5.33 6.51
CA GLU A 79 3.80 -4.69 7.35
C GLU A 79 4.27 -3.36 6.75
N LYS A 80 4.66 -3.35 5.47
CA LYS A 80 5.14 -2.13 4.80
C LYS A 80 4.05 -1.08 4.68
N SER A 81 2.83 -1.48 4.32
CA SER A 81 1.68 -0.57 4.23
C SER A 81 1.39 0.09 5.58
N LEU A 82 1.43 -0.68 6.68
CA LEU A 82 1.19 -0.17 8.02
C LEU A 82 2.29 0.80 8.46
N ILE A 83 3.56 0.45 8.26
CA ILE A 83 4.70 1.34 8.56
C ILE A 83 4.60 2.64 7.76
N MET A 84 4.25 2.56 6.48
CA MET A 84 4.08 3.73 5.61
C MET A 84 2.92 4.63 6.08
N SER A 85 1.83 4.05 6.59
CA SER A 85 0.69 4.81 7.14
C SER A 85 0.94 5.41 8.52
N LEU A 86 1.91 4.88 9.28
CA LEU A 86 2.13 5.17 10.70
C LEU A 86 2.31 6.66 11.03
N PRO A 87 3.07 7.47 10.25
CA PRO A 87 3.26 8.88 10.58
C PRO A 87 1.94 9.67 10.55
N ILE A 88 1.11 9.40 9.55
CA ILE A 88 -0.19 10.07 9.37
C ILE A 88 -1.18 9.56 10.41
N LEU A 89 -1.24 8.23 10.62
CA LEU A 89 -2.11 7.63 11.64
C LEU A 89 -1.77 8.13 13.04
N GLY A 90 -0.49 8.20 13.39
CA GLY A 90 -0.04 8.65 14.71
C GLY A 90 -0.47 10.09 15.01
N VAL A 91 -0.25 11.02 14.07
CA VAL A 91 -0.65 12.42 14.25
C VAL A 91 -2.17 12.56 14.32
N LEU A 92 -2.91 11.87 13.46
CA LEU A 92 -4.37 11.93 13.46
C LEU A 92 -4.96 11.30 14.73
N LEU A 93 -4.39 10.21 15.22
CA LEU A 93 -4.83 9.56 16.46
C LEU A 93 -4.67 10.52 17.64
N LEU A 94 -3.51 11.18 17.75
CA LEU A 94 -3.29 12.21 18.78
C LEU A 94 -4.26 13.39 18.63
N LEU A 95 -4.52 13.84 17.40
CA LEU A 95 -5.51 14.89 17.14
C LEU A 95 -6.90 14.49 17.63
N TYR A 96 -7.36 13.28 17.30
CA TYR A 96 -8.68 12.81 17.72
C TYR A 96 -8.77 12.61 19.24
N LEU A 97 -7.68 12.20 19.90
CA LEU A 97 -7.60 12.17 21.37
C LEU A 97 -7.75 13.58 21.97
N ILE A 98 -7.02 14.57 21.43
CA ILE A 98 -7.10 15.96 21.89
C ILE A 98 -8.51 16.52 21.69
N LEU A 99 -9.12 16.30 20.52
CA LEU A 99 -10.49 16.73 20.23
C LEU A 99 -11.51 16.04 21.15
N GLY A 100 -11.29 14.76 21.48
CA GLY A 100 -12.12 14.02 22.43
C GLY A 100 -12.01 14.52 23.87
N ILE A 101 -10.90 15.15 24.26
CA ILE A 101 -10.76 15.83 25.55
C ILE A 101 -11.46 17.19 25.51
N ILE A 102 -11.26 17.97 24.42
CA ILE A 102 -11.89 19.28 24.23
C ILE A 102 -13.42 19.16 24.21
N SER A 103 -13.97 18.07 23.66
CA SER A 103 -15.41 17.85 23.62
C SER A 103 -16.05 17.75 24.99
N LYS A 104 -15.31 17.24 25.99
CA LYS A 104 -15.75 17.18 27.38
C LYS A 104 -15.66 18.53 28.08
N THR A 105 -14.71 19.39 27.70
CA THR A 105 -14.48 20.67 28.38
C THR A 105 -15.29 21.81 27.78
N SER A 106 -15.68 21.75 26.51
CA SER A 106 -16.51 22.77 25.85
C SER A 106 -17.58 22.13 24.96
N PRO A 107 -18.77 21.83 25.51
CA PRO A 107 -19.85 21.15 24.80
C PRO A 107 -20.54 22.02 23.73
N GLN A 108 -20.25 23.32 23.69
CA GLN A 108 -20.84 24.27 22.73
C GLN A 108 -20.09 24.30 21.39
N ILE A 109 -18.91 23.69 21.30
CA ILE A 109 -18.08 23.69 20.09
C ILE A 109 -18.61 22.66 19.08
N ASN A 110 -18.85 23.09 17.84
CA ASN A 110 -19.12 22.18 16.73
C ASN A 110 -17.84 21.43 16.31
N LEU A 111 -17.56 20.34 17.02
CA LEU A 111 -16.36 19.52 16.83
C LEU A 111 -16.30 18.86 15.46
N LEU A 112 -17.43 18.59 14.81
CA LEU A 112 -17.44 17.99 13.48
C LEU A 112 -16.78 18.93 12.47
N MET A 113 -17.18 20.21 12.47
CA MET A 113 -16.61 21.20 11.56
C MET A 113 -15.12 21.44 11.82
N ILE A 114 -14.75 21.55 13.10
CA ILE A 114 -13.37 21.83 13.51
C ILE A 114 -12.44 20.64 13.26
N SER A 115 -12.90 19.42 13.58
CA SER A 115 -12.12 18.20 13.39
C SER A 115 -11.82 17.95 11.92
N PHE A 116 -12.77 18.25 11.02
CA PHE A 116 -12.55 18.12 9.59
C PHE A 116 -11.42 19.05 9.11
N ALA A 117 -11.54 20.36 9.35
CA ALA A 117 -10.56 21.35 8.90
C ALA A 117 -9.16 21.08 9.46
N ILE A 118 -9.06 20.78 10.77
CA ILE A 118 -7.77 20.52 11.42
C ILE A 118 -7.17 19.19 10.94
N SER A 119 -7.97 18.12 10.84
CA SER A 119 -7.46 16.81 10.41
C SER A 119 -7.04 16.77 8.95
N LEU A 120 -7.69 17.56 8.09
CA LEU A 120 -7.29 17.73 6.69
C LEU A 120 -5.97 18.51 6.61
N GLY A 121 -5.89 19.67 7.27
CA GLY A 121 -4.69 20.51 7.28
C GLY A 121 -3.47 19.78 7.83
N LEU A 122 -3.58 19.19 9.02
CA LEU A 122 -2.49 18.42 9.63
C LEU A 122 -2.10 17.21 8.79
N GLY A 123 -3.08 16.47 8.27
CA GLY A 123 -2.78 15.31 7.44
C GLY A 123 -2.03 15.68 6.16
N LEU A 124 -2.38 16.79 5.51
CA LEU A 124 -1.68 17.27 4.31
C LEU A 124 -0.26 17.73 4.63
N ILE A 125 -0.07 18.42 5.76
CA ILE A 125 1.27 18.84 6.23
C ILE A 125 2.16 17.62 6.49
N VAL A 126 1.63 16.62 7.21
CA VAL A 126 2.37 15.37 7.48
C VAL A 126 2.68 14.64 6.19
N LEU A 127 1.71 14.53 5.27
CA LEU A 127 1.92 13.90 3.97
C LEU A 127 3.01 14.62 3.18
N TYR A 128 3.00 15.95 3.13
CA TYR A 128 4.02 16.75 2.45
C TYR A 128 5.42 16.50 3.03
N ILE A 129 5.56 16.54 4.35
CA ILE A 129 6.85 16.30 5.04
C ILE A 129 7.35 14.87 4.81
N THR A 130 6.45 13.89 4.81
CA THR A 130 6.80 12.47 4.67
C THR A 130 6.89 12.00 3.21
N PHE A 131 6.50 12.85 2.25
CA PHE A 131 6.47 12.52 0.82
C PHE A 131 7.78 11.96 0.27
N PRO A 132 8.97 12.53 0.59
CA PRO A 132 10.24 11.96 0.12
C PRO A 132 10.48 10.54 0.65
N SER A 133 10.07 10.27 1.90
CA SER A 133 10.16 8.94 2.51
C SER A 133 9.25 7.95 1.80
N PHE A 134 8.03 8.36 1.42
CA PHE A 134 7.11 7.52 0.65
C PHE A 134 7.72 7.06 -0.68
N VAL A 135 8.40 7.95 -1.42
CA VAL A 135 9.06 7.57 -2.68
C VAL A 135 10.11 6.48 -2.46
N ILE A 136 10.94 6.61 -1.41
CA ILE A 136 11.96 5.61 -1.07
C ILE A 136 11.30 4.28 -0.69
N SER A 137 10.26 4.32 0.14
CA SER A 137 9.53 3.12 0.56
C SER A 137 8.85 2.42 -0.62
N VAL A 138 8.23 3.16 -1.55
CA VAL A 138 7.62 2.57 -2.76
C VAL A 138 8.67 1.87 -3.62
N LYS A 139 9.84 2.48 -3.84
CA LYS A 139 10.95 1.82 -4.57
C LYS A 139 11.32 0.49 -3.92
N ARG A 140 11.50 0.48 -2.60
CA ARG A 140 11.83 -0.74 -1.85
C ARG A 140 10.75 -1.81 -1.96
N VAL A 141 9.47 -1.43 -1.91
CA VAL A 141 8.35 -2.37 -2.06
C VAL A 141 8.34 -2.98 -3.47
N ILE A 142 8.62 -2.19 -4.51
CA ILE A 142 8.74 -2.71 -5.88
C ILE A 142 9.93 -3.68 -6.01
N GLU A 143 11.06 -3.38 -5.38
CA GLU A 143 12.21 -4.30 -5.38
C GLU A 143 11.87 -5.64 -4.72
N LEU A 144 11.24 -5.61 -3.55
CA LEU A 144 10.80 -6.81 -2.84
C LEU A 144 9.77 -7.61 -3.62
N SER A 145 8.88 -6.95 -4.38
CA SER A 145 7.89 -7.63 -5.21
C SER A 145 8.52 -8.32 -6.42
N LEU A 146 9.50 -7.68 -7.07
CA LEU A 146 10.27 -8.29 -8.15
C LEU A 146 11.09 -9.49 -7.67
N GLU A 147 11.68 -9.40 -6.48
CA GLU A 147 12.39 -10.53 -5.86
C GLU A 147 11.43 -11.68 -5.52
N SER A 148 10.28 -11.38 -4.92
CA SER A 148 9.23 -12.37 -4.64
C SER A 148 8.74 -13.05 -5.91
N MET A 149 8.59 -12.30 -7.01
CA MET A 149 8.21 -12.84 -8.32
C MET A 149 9.28 -13.81 -8.86
N ARG A 150 10.56 -13.44 -8.77
CA ARG A 150 11.65 -14.32 -9.18
C ARG A 150 11.71 -15.59 -8.34
N ASN A 151 11.54 -15.48 -7.02
CA ASN A 151 11.49 -16.64 -6.13
C ASN A 151 10.30 -17.56 -6.47
N ALA A 152 9.15 -16.98 -6.81
CA ALA A 152 8.00 -17.75 -7.27
C ALA A 152 8.33 -18.54 -8.55
N LEU A 153 8.96 -17.91 -9.54
CA LEU A 153 9.34 -18.57 -10.79
C LEU A 153 10.36 -19.70 -10.56
N ASN A 154 11.35 -19.49 -9.68
CA ASN A 154 12.35 -20.50 -9.35
C ASN A 154 11.73 -21.76 -8.72
N LEU A 155 10.69 -21.61 -7.89
CA LEU A 155 9.97 -22.75 -7.30
C LEU A 155 9.32 -23.65 -8.36
N PHE A 156 8.97 -23.10 -9.52
CA PHE A 156 8.42 -23.86 -10.65
C PHE A 156 9.50 -24.44 -11.58
N SER A 157 10.74 -23.94 -11.48
CA SER A 157 11.89 -24.43 -12.26
C SER A 157 12.70 -25.53 -11.56
N GLU A 158 12.76 -25.53 -10.22
CA GLU A 158 13.67 -26.38 -9.43
C GLU A 158 13.19 -27.81 -9.13
N THR A 159 12.04 -28.29 -9.64
CA THR A 159 11.62 -29.70 -9.40
C THR A 159 12.36 -30.74 -10.26
N LEU A 160 13.66 -30.53 -10.51
CA LEU A 160 14.59 -31.54 -11.00
C LEU A 160 15.71 -31.75 -9.97
N ARG A 161 15.37 -32.44 -8.87
CA ARG A 161 16.26 -33.41 -8.21
C ARG A 161 15.44 -34.57 -7.67
#